data_AF-A0A3S0D1P2-F1
#
_entry.id   AF-A0A3S0D1P2-F1
#
_cell.length_a   1.000
_cell.length_b   1.000
_cell.length_c   1.000
_cell.angle_alpha   90.00
_cell.angle_beta   90.00
_cell.angle_gamma   90.00
#
_symmetry.space_group_name_H-M   'P 1'
#
loop_
_entity.id
_entity.type
_entity.pdbx_description
1 polymer ?
#
loop_
_entity_poly.entity_id
_entity_poly.type
_entity_poly.pdbx_seq_one_letter_code
_entity_poly.pdbx_strand_id
1 'polypeptide(L)'
;MSIEFDREAVGVSAKEQWNDCEEFGALFAYLRETVVAYCASKLPSFDGPGTEKLDAALKEYQAAMRDGLGEFSNACAVLGSGAQGATADFDETESRQSEAYKEMEAILGGGEDS
;
A
#
# COMPACT_ATOMS: atom_id res chain seq x y z
N MET A 1 26.40 20.49 -14.98
CA MET A 1 25.49 19.39 -15.38
C MET A 1 25.11 18.71 -14.08
N SER A 2 23.88 18.91 -13.59
CA SER A 2 23.39 18.28 -12.35
C SER A 2 22.81 16.92 -12.74
N ILE A 3 23.31 15.83 -12.15
CA ILE A 3 22.60 14.54 -12.17
C ILE A 3 21.70 14.59 -10.95
N GLU A 4 20.42 14.87 -11.19
CA GLU A 4 19.38 14.88 -10.16
C GLU A 4 18.47 13.67 -10.33
N PHE A 5 18.05 13.10 -9.21
CA PHE A 5 17.11 11.97 -9.21
C PHE A 5 15.71 12.44 -9.62
N ASP A 6 15.32 12.14 -10.86
CA ASP A 6 13.98 12.45 -11.37
C ASP A 6 12.94 11.44 -10.87
N ARG A 7 12.25 11.85 -9.80
CA ARG A 7 11.21 11.09 -9.11
C ARG A 7 10.02 10.74 -10.01
N GLU A 8 9.68 11.58 -11.00
CA GLU A 8 8.60 11.28 -11.95
C GLU A 8 9.03 10.23 -12.97
N ALA A 9 10.28 10.30 -13.46
CA ALA A 9 10.79 9.37 -14.47
C ALA A 9 10.90 7.91 -13.98
N VAL A 10 11.14 7.68 -12.68
CA VAL A 10 11.16 6.33 -12.10
C VAL A 10 9.79 5.82 -11.65
N GLY A 11 8.73 6.62 -11.79
CA GLY A 11 7.36 6.21 -11.41
C GLY A 11 7.19 6.00 -9.90
N VAL A 12 8.12 6.51 -9.08
CA VAL A 12 8.05 6.44 -7.61
C VAL A 12 7.14 7.58 -7.12
N SER A 13 5.88 7.54 -7.54
CA SER A 13 4.80 8.36 -6.95
C SER A 13 4.39 7.73 -5.61
N ALA A 14 5.32 7.72 -4.66
CA ALA A 14 5.26 6.91 -3.44
C ALA A 14 4.16 7.31 -2.43
N LYS A 15 3.31 8.30 -2.71
CA LYS A 15 2.36 8.81 -1.71
C LYS A 15 0.89 8.83 -2.11
N GLU A 16 0.54 9.03 -3.38
CA GLU A 16 -0.89 9.14 -3.74
C GLU A 16 -1.56 7.79 -4.01
N GLN A 17 -0.79 6.73 -4.32
CA GLN A 17 -1.35 5.45 -4.80
C GLN A 17 -1.44 4.33 -3.75
N TRP A 18 -0.95 4.54 -2.52
CA TRP A 18 -0.89 3.48 -1.50
C TRP A 18 -1.84 3.67 -0.31
N ASN A 19 -2.67 4.73 -0.33
CA ASN A 19 -3.73 4.94 0.66
C ASN A 19 -4.81 3.84 0.60
N ASP A 20 -4.85 3.10 -0.51
CA ASP A 20 -5.68 1.90 -0.68
C ASP A 20 -5.47 0.90 0.46
N CYS A 21 -4.29 0.86 1.10
CA CYS A 21 -4.07 -0.01 2.26
C CYS A 21 -4.98 0.34 3.44
N GLU A 22 -5.24 1.63 3.66
CA GLU A 22 -6.12 2.14 4.71
C GLU A 22 -7.59 1.90 4.35
N GLU A 23 -7.96 2.10 3.08
CA GLU A 23 -9.31 1.84 2.59
C GLU A 23 -9.66 0.34 2.67
N PHE A 24 -8.79 -0.54 2.18
CA PHE A 24 -8.97 -1.99 2.32
C PHE A 24 -8.97 -2.42 3.79
N GLY A 25 -8.15 -1.80 4.63
CA GLY A 25 -8.15 -2.03 6.08
C GLY A 25 -9.46 -1.63 6.76
N ALA A 26 -10.03 -0.49 6.37
CA ALA A 26 -11.32 -0.01 6.88
C ALA A 26 -12.48 -0.91 6.43
N LEU A 27 -12.48 -1.34 5.16
CA LEU A 27 -13.46 -2.30 4.64
C LEU A 27 -13.34 -3.67 5.32
N PHE A 28 -12.12 -4.14 5.57
CA PHE A 28 -11.87 -5.36 6.34
C PHE A 28 -12.47 -5.27 7.76
N ALA A 29 -12.23 -4.15 8.45
CA ALA A 29 -12.77 -3.92 9.79
C ALA A 29 -14.31 -3.89 9.79
N TYR A 30 -14.91 -3.19 8.81
CA TYR A 30 -16.36 -3.14 8.65
C TYR A 30 -16.98 -4.53 8.39
N LEU A 31 -16.36 -5.31 7.50
CA LEU A 31 -16.85 -6.64 7.17
C LEU A 31 -16.74 -7.62 8.36
N ARG A 32 -15.72 -7.45 9.21
CA ARG A 32 -15.55 -8.24 10.45
C ARG A 32 -16.68 -8.01 11.45
N GLU A 33 -17.19 -6.78 11.54
CA GLU A 33 -18.31 -6.40 12.43
C GLU A 33 -19.67 -6.87 11.88
N THR A 34 -19.75 -7.21 10.59
CA THR A 34 -21.00 -7.61 9.95
C THR A 34 -21.43 -9.01 10.43
N VAL A 35 -22.68 -9.18 10.84
CA VAL A 35 -23.24 -10.48 11.26
C VAL A 35 -24.20 -11.00 10.19
N VAL A 36 -23.78 -11.99 9.41
CA VAL A 36 -24.59 -12.57 8.33
C VAL A 36 -25.65 -13.58 8.81
N ALA A 37 -25.56 -14.03 10.07
CA ALA A 37 -26.41 -15.09 10.64
C ALA A 37 -27.91 -14.74 10.70
N TYR A 38 -28.28 -13.49 10.45
CA TYR A 38 -29.67 -13.01 10.46
C TYR A 38 -30.17 -12.57 9.07
N CYS A 39 -29.34 -12.67 8.03
CA CYS A 39 -29.71 -12.29 6.67
C CYS A 39 -30.66 -13.31 6.01
N ALA A 40 -30.68 -14.55 6.50
CA ALA A 40 -31.58 -15.60 6.04
C ALA A 40 -32.51 -16.05 7.19
N SER A 41 -33.74 -15.57 7.21
CA SER A 41 -34.74 -15.98 8.20
C SER A 41 -35.38 -17.31 7.81
N LYS A 42 -35.32 -18.32 8.69
CA LYS A 42 -36.15 -19.52 8.58
C LYS A 42 -37.60 -19.16 8.92
N LEU A 43 -38.42 -18.97 7.89
CA LEU A 43 -39.85 -18.72 8.09
C LEU A 43 -40.56 -20.03 8.49
N PRO A 44 -41.53 -19.98 9.42
CA PRO A 44 -42.16 -21.18 10.01
C PRO A 44 -42.93 -22.05 9.01
N SER A 45 -43.07 -21.64 7.74
CA SER A 45 -43.80 -22.38 6.71
C SER A 45 -42.93 -23.18 5.73
N PHE A 46 -41.59 -23.05 5.76
CA PHE A 46 -40.74 -23.74 4.79
C PHE A 46 -39.30 -23.95 5.29
N ASP A 47 -39.01 -25.16 5.79
CA ASP A 47 -37.64 -25.67 5.98
C ASP A 47 -37.19 -26.30 4.65
N GLY A 48 -36.91 -25.44 3.66
CA GLY A 48 -36.35 -25.86 2.39
C GLY A 48 -34.83 -25.73 2.36
N PRO A 49 -34.11 -26.56 1.58
CA PRO A 49 -32.64 -26.50 1.49
C PRO A 49 -32.10 -25.17 0.95
N GLY A 50 -32.96 -24.32 0.38
CA GLY A 50 -32.56 -23.00 -0.15
C GLY A 50 -32.10 -22.02 0.93
N THR A 51 -32.79 -21.98 2.08
CA THR A 51 -32.46 -21.05 3.17
C THR A 51 -31.12 -21.39 3.82
N GLU A 52 -30.84 -22.69 3.97
CA GLU A 52 -29.57 -23.19 4.49
C GLU A 52 -28.41 -22.97 3.51
N LYS A 53 -28.66 -23.19 2.21
CA LYS A 53 -27.69 -22.87 1.16
C LYS A 53 -27.37 -21.37 1.10
N LEU A 54 -28.37 -20.52 1.29
CA LEU A 54 -28.18 -19.07 1.32
C LEU A 54 -27.35 -18.65 2.54
N ASP A 55 -27.65 -19.16 3.73
CA ASP A 55 -26.86 -18.90 4.94
C ASP A 55 -25.40 -19.36 4.78
N ALA A 56 -25.18 -20.56 4.22
CA ALA A 56 -23.84 -21.07 3.92
C ALA A 56 -23.09 -20.17 2.92
N ALA A 57 -23.75 -19.78 1.83
CA ALA A 57 -23.15 -18.92 0.81
C ALA A 57 -22.80 -17.52 1.35
N LEU A 58 -23.62 -16.95 2.25
CA LEU A 58 -23.34 -15.67 2.88
C LEU A 58 -22.13 -15.74 3.81
N LYS A 59 -21.99 -16.83 4.58
CA LYS A 59 -20.81 -17.08 5.42
C LYS A 59 -19.55 -17.25 4.59
N GLU A 60 -19.64 -18.00 3.49
CA GLU A 60 -18.51 -18.20 2.57
C GLU A 60 -18.09 -16.89 1.90
N TYR A 61 -19.05 -16.10 1.42
CA TYR A 61 -18.80 -14.78 0.87
C TYR A 61 -18.09 -13.86 1.88
N GLN A 62 -18.59 -13.81 3.13
CA GLN A 62 -17.99 -12.98 4.17
C GLN A 62 -16.54 -13.41 4.44
N ALA A 63 -16.28 -14.71 4.54
CA ALA A 63 -14.93 -15.22 4.76
C ALA A 63 -13.99 -14.86 3.59
N ALA A 64 -14.41 -15.13 2.36
CA ALA A 64 -13.63 -14.86 1.16
C ALA A 64 -13.32 -13.36 0.98
N MET A 65 -14.31 -12.50 1.19
CA MET A 65 -14.11 -11.05 1.12
C MET A 65 -13.19 -10.54 2.23
N ARG A 66 -13.30 -11.08 3.45
CA ARG A 66 -12.43 -10.70 4.56
C ARG A 66 -10.99 -11.05 4.25
N ASP A 67 -10.75 -12.26 3.77
CA ASP A 67 -9.39 -12.70 3.45
C ASP A 67 -8.82 -11.87 2.29
N GLY A 68 -9.61 -11.63 1.22
CA GLY A 68 -9.19 -10.78 0.11
C GLY A 68 -8.85 -9.35 0.51
N LEU A 69 -9.72 -8.68 1.28
CA LEU A 69 -9.48 -7.30 1.75
C LEU A 69 -8.22 -7.21 2.64
N GLY A 70 -8.00 -8.21 3.50
CA GLY A 70 -6.80 -8.27 4.35
C GLY A 70 -5.52 -8.41 3.52
N GLU A 71 -5.52 -9.29 2.52
CA GLU A 71 -4.38 -9.49 1.63
C GLU A 71 -4.07 -8.25 0.80
N PHE A 72 -5.09 -7.57 0.24
CA PHE A 72 -4.89 -6.32 -0.49
C PHE A 72 -4.35 -5.20 0.40
N SER A 73 -4.90 -5.05 1.61
CA SER A 73 -4.39 -4.07 2.58
C SER A 73 -2.91 -4.31 2.89
N ASN A 74 -2.52 -5.56 3.16
CA ASN A 74 -1.14 -5.93 3.42
C ASN A 74 -0.23 -5.72 2.20
N ALA A 75 -0.66 -6.13 1.01
CA ALA A 75 0.09 -5.95 -0.23
C ALA A 75 0.36 -4.48 -0.52
N CYS A 76 -0.65 -3.61 -0.39
CA CYS A 76 -0.50 -2.17 -0.56
C CYS A 76 0.45 -1.57 0.50
N ALA A 77 0.38 -2.03 1.75
CA ALA A 77 1.28 -1.57 2.80
C ALA A 77 2.75 -1.98 2.55
N VAL A 78 2.97 -3.22 2.10
CA VAL A 78 4.31 -3.72 1.74
C VAL A 78 4.89 -2.95 0.56
N LEU A 79 4.09 -2.73 -0.49
CA LEU A 79 4.51 -1.98 -1.66
C LEU A 79 4.80 -0.51 -1.34
N GLY A 80 3.93 0.14 -0.53
CA GLY A 80 4.15 1.51 -0.07
C GLY A 80 5.41 1.67 0.76
N SER A 81 5.68 0.75 1.68
CA SER A 81 6.91 0.79 2.50
C SER A 81 8.18 0.52 1.68
N GLY A 82 8.13 -0.37 0.70
CA GLY A 82 9.24 -0.59 -0.24
C GLY A 82 9.55 0.64 -1.09
N ALA A 83 8.51 1.32 -1.60
CA ALA A 83 8.68 2.57 -2.34
C ALA A 83 9.29 3.68 -1.47
N GLN A 84 8.85 3.81 -0.21
CA GLN A 84 9.42 4.77 0.75
C GLN A 84 10.90 4.51 1.02
N GLY A 85 11.29 3.25 1.21
CA GLY A 85 12.70 2.87 1.41
C GLY A 85 13.56 3.23 0.21
N ALA A 86 13.12 2.86 -0.99
CA ALA A 86 13.85 3.19 -2.22
C ALA A 86 14.03 4.70 -2.41
N THR A 87 13.00 5.51 -2.13
CA THR A 87 13.13 6.98 -2.17
C THR A 87 14.18 7.50 -1.19
N ALA A 88 14.19 6.98 0.05
CA ALA A 88 15.17 7.39 1.05
C ALA A 88 16.61 7.06 0.63
N ASP A 89 16.82 5.88 0.05
CA ASP A 89 18.14 5.45 -0.43
C ASP A 89 18.64 6.32 -1.60
N PHE A 90 17.74 6.70 -2.52
CA PHE A 90 18.07 7.59 -3.63
C PHE A 90 18.39 9.02 -3.15
N ASP A 91 17.57 9.57 -2.24
CA ASP A 91 17.80 10.89 -1.64
C ASP A 91 19.15 10.93 -0.87
N GLU A 92 19.49 9.86 -0.14
CA GLU A 92 20.79 9.77 0.55
C GLU A 92 21.96 9.70 -0.43
N THR A 93 21.83 8.90 -1.50
CA THR A 93 22.85 8.77 -2.55
C THR A 93 23.09 10.13 -3.23
N GLU A 94 22.04 10.86 -3.55
CA GLU A 94 22.11 12.18 -4.16
C GLU A 94 22.78 13.20 -3.23
N SER A 95 22.43 13.22 -1.94
CA SER A 95 23.08 14.08 -0.94
C SER A 95 24.58 13.82 -0.87
N ARG A 96 24.99 12.55 -0.78
CA ARG A 96 26.41 12.16 -0.72
C ARG A 96 27.16 12.56 -2.00
N GLN A 97 26.56 12.38 -3.17
CA GLN A 97 27.20 12.80 -4.42
C GLN A 97 27.31 14.32 -4.53
N SER A 98 26.27 15.08 -4.14
CA SER A 98 26.31 16.55 -4.14
C SER A 98 27.41 17.09 -3.23
N GLU A 99 27.57 16.50 -2.04
CA GLU A 99 28.66 16.87 -1.11
C GLU A 99 30.04 16.58 -1.70
N ALA A 100 30.25 15.39 -2.27
CA ALA A 100 31.52 15.02 -2.90
C ALA A 100 31.87 15.93 -4.09
N TYR A 101 30.87 16.35 -4.89
CA TYR A 101 31.09 17.29 -5.98
C TYR A 101 31.49 18.69 -5.49
N LYS A 102 30.83 19.21 -4.44
CA LYS A 102 31.18 20.50 -3.83
C LYS A 102 32.59 20.48 -3.22
N GLU A 103 32.97 19.36 -2.61
CA GLU A 103 34.32 19.18 -2.06
C GLU A 103 35.38 19.16 -3.17
N MET A 104 35.14 18.42 -4.27
CA MET A 104 36.05 18.45 -5.42
C MET A 104 36.13 19.82 -6.09
N GLU A 105 35.02 20.55 -6.19
CA GLU A 105 34.98 21.92 -6.71
C GLU A 105 35.78 22.89 -5.84
N ALA A 106 35.71 22.76 -4.51
CA ALA A 106 36.52 23.55 -3.59
C ALA A 106 38.03 23.25 -3.72
N ILE A 107 38.40 21.99 -3.95
CA ILE A 107 39.80 21.57 -4.16
C ILE A 107 40.33 22.08 -5.51
N LEU A 108 39.53 22.00 -6.57
CA LEU A 108 39.93 22.42 -7.92
C LEU A 108 39.88 23.95 -8.11
N GLY A 109 38.91 24.64 -7.51
CA GLY A 109 38.76 26.10 -7.54
C GLY A 109 39.76 26.85 -6.66
N GLY A 110 40.36 26.18 -5.67
CA GLY A 110 41.45 26.75 -4.87
C GLY A 110 42.82 26.83 -5.57
N GLY A 111 42.90 26.45 -6.86
CA GLY A 111 44.14 26.43 -7.64
C GLY A 111 44.42 27.67 -8.50
N GLU A 112 43.52 28.65 -8.55
CA GLU A 112 43.69 29.89 -9.32
C GLU A 112 43.94 31.09 -8.40
N ASP A 113 45.04 31.08 -7.64
CA ASP A 113 45.64 32.29 -7.05
C ASP A 113 47.03 31.94 -6.48
N SER A 114 48.06 31.89 -7.34
CA SER A 114 49.49 31.94 -6.97
C SER A 114 50.35 32.37 -8.16
#